data_AF-A0A3C1V0L5-F1
#
_entry.id   AF-A0A3C1V0L5-F1
#
_cell.length_a   1.000
_cell.length_b   1.000
_cell.length_c   1.000
_cell.angle_alpha   90.00
_cell.angle_beta   90.00
_cell.angle_gamma   90.00
#
_symmetry.space_group_name_H-M   'P 1'
#
loop_
_entity.id
_entity.type
_entity.pdbx_description
1 polymer ?
#
loop_
_entity_poly.entity_id
_entity_poly.type
_entity_poly.pdbx_seq_one_letter_code
_entity_poly.pdbx_strand_id
1 'polypeptide(L)'
;LPNEIYEKVIDSKNYQSAMQMLRQCEFSLWDLRTHMSSEDTYKVLEEVRSKTALIPIVGENRFLNTFGHIFSGGYAAGYFSYKWAEVLAADAYYYVQAQGGIGSDASRSFMHNILEIGGSLDYMQQYVEFRGKKPSISALLQSNGIDN
;
A
#
# COMPACT_ATOMS: atom_id res chain seq x y z
N LEU A 1 -2.87 -28.66 -4.95
CA LEU A 1 -2.83 -28.24 -6.37
C LEU A 1 -1.72 -29.00 -7.07
N PRO A 2 -1.86 -29.37 -8.36
CA PRO A 2 -0.74 -29.84 -9.17
C PRO A 2 0.38 -28.79 -9.21
N ASN A 3 1.66 -29.23 -9.18
CA ASN A 3 2.82 -28.32 -9.10
C ASN A 3 2.83 -27.30 -10.24
N GLU A 4 2.54 -27.73 -11.46
CA GLU A 4 2.47 -26.83 -12.63
C GLU A 4 1.44 -25.71 -12.45
N ILE A 5 0.28 -26.02 -11.86
CA ILE A 5 -0.76 -25.00 -11.62
C ILE A 5 -0.34 -24.10 -10.46
N TYR A 6 0.29 -24.65 -9.42
CA TYR A 6 0.83 -23.87 -8.32
C TYR A 6 1.86 -22.83 -8.79
N GLU A 7 2.83 -23.24 -9.62
CA GLU A 7 3.83 -22.35 -10.19
C GLU A 7 3.20 -21.25 -11.05
N LYS A 8 2.25 -21.60 -11.92
CA LYS A 8 1.50 -20.62 -12.72
C LYS A 8 0.79 -19.57 -11.86
N VAL A 9 0.23 -19.97 -10.72
CA VAL A 9 -0.40 -19.02 -9.77
C VAL A 9 0.65 -18.08 -9.19
N ILE A 10 1.80 -18.60 -8.75
CA ILE A 10 2.89 -17.78 -8.20
C ILE A 10 3.45 -16.82 -9.25
N ASP A 11 3.67 -17.28 -10.49
CA ASP A 11 4.22 -16.46 -11.58
C ASP A 11 3.25 -15.34 -11.99
N SER A 12 1.94 -15.60 -11.92
CA SER A 12 0.92 -14.61 -12.25
C SER A 12 0.75 -13.49 -11.21
N LYS A 13 1.36 -13.62 -10.01
CA LYS A 13 1.12 -12.72 -8.87
C LYS A 13 1.36 -11.24 -9.16
N ASN A 14 2.31 -10.94 -10.06
CA ASN A 14 2.73 -9.58 -10.39
C ASN A 14 2.11 -9.06 -11.70
N TYR A 15 1.19 -9.82 -12.31
CA TYR A 15 0.53 -9.37 -13.53
C TYR A 15 -0.22 -8.04 -13.27
N GLN A 16 0.21 -6.98 -13.98
CA GLN A 16 -0.30 -5.61 -13.86
C GLN A 16 -0.15 -4.96 -12.47
N SER A 17 0.76 -5.45 -11.62
CA SER A 17 1.00 -4.90 -10.27
C SER A 17 1.32 -3.40 -10.30
N ALA A 18 2.15 -2.94 -11.23
CA ALA A 18 2.51 -1.53 -11.38
C ALA A 18 1.30 -0.63 -11.74
N MET A 19 0.42 -1.10 -12.63
CA MET A 19 -0.82 -0.38 -12.99
C MET A 19 -1.75 -0.27 -11.78
N GLN A 20 -1.89 -1.36 -11.01
CA GLN A 20 -2.69 -1.38 -9.79
C GLN A 20 -2.10 -0.48 -8.72
N MET A 21 -0.77 -0.47 -8.56
CA MET A 21 -0.07 0.42 -7.64
C MET A 21 -0.28 1.89 -8.01
N LEU A 22 -0.12 2.25 -9.30
CA LEU A 22 -0.34 3.60 -9.78
C LEU A 22 -1.78 4.07 -9.55
N ARG A 23 -2.76 3.17 -9.69
CA ARG A 23 -4.17 3.44 -9.39
C ARG A 23 -4.41 3.80 -7.92
N GLN A 24 -3.75 3.10 -7.00
CA GLN A 24 -3.80 3.42 -5.56
C GLN A 24 -3.13 4.77 -5.25
N CYS A 25 -2.04 5.10 -5.95
CA CYS A 25 -1.42 6.41 -5.87
C CYS A 25 -2.33 7.53 -6.42
N GLU A 26 -3.06 7.30 -7.52
CA GLU A 26 -4.08 8.25 -8.04
C GLU A 26 -5.10 8.59 -6.95
N PHE A 27 -5.67 7.58 -6.30
CA PHE A 27 -6.65 7.79 -5.23
C PHE A 27 -6.08 8.58 -4.06
N SER A 28 -4.86 8.23 -3.63
CA SER A 28 -4.18 8.90 -2.53
C SER A 28 -3.88 10.38 -2.85
N LEU A 29 -3.40 10.65 -4.06
CA LEU A 29 -3.08 12.00 -4.52
C LEU A 29 -4.35 12.85 -4.67
N TRP A 30 -5.41 12.29 -5.23
CA TRP A 30 -6.69 12.99 -5.36
C TRP A 30 -7.34 13.27 -4.00
N ASP A 31 -7.35 12.29 -3.09
CA ASP A 31 -7.86 12.44 -1.73
C ASP A 31 -7.15 13.59 -1.00
N LEU A 32 -5.82 13.55 -0.91
CA LEU A 32 -5.04 14.57 -0.23
C LEU A 32 -5.23 15.95 -0.85
N ARG A 33 -5.15 16.07 -2.19
CA ARG A 33 -5.30 17.36 -2.87
C ARG A 33 -6.70 17.95 -2.71
N THR A 34 -7.72 17.10 -2.72
CA THR A 34 -9.11 17.53 -2.49
C THR A 34 -9.26 18.08 -1.07
N HIS A 35 -8.71 17.41 -0.05
CA HIS A 35 -8.82 17.87 1.34
C HIS A 35 -7.89 19.04 1.69
N MET A 36 -6.87 19.33 0.87
CA MET A 36 -5.96 20.47 1.04
C MET A 36 -6.39 21.71 0.24
N SER A 37 -7.46 21.63 -0.53
CA SER A 37 -7.90 22.66 -1.46
C SER A 37 -9.39 22.97 -1.31
N SER A 38 -9.79 24.16 -1.73
CA SER A 38 -11.20 24.54 -1.90
C SER A 38 -11.68 24.40 -3.34
N GLU A 39 -10.84 23.88 -4.24
CA GLU A 39 -11.19 23.64 -5.64
C GLU A 39 -12.26 22.56 -5.79
N ASP A 40 -12.96 22.58 -6.92
CA ASP A 40 -13.89 21.52 -7.28
C ASP A 40 -13.16 20.17 -7.38
N THR A 41 -13.59 19.18 -6.61
CA THR A 41 -12.99 17.85 -6.56
C THR A 41 -12.96 17.15 -7.92
N TYR A 42 -13.90 17.46 -8.83
CA TYR A 42 -13.87 16.94 -10.20
C TYR A 42 -12.66 17.47 -10.97
N LYS A 43 -12.32 18.76 -10.83
CA LYS A 43 -11.13 19.36 -11.46
C LYS A 43 -9.85 18.79 -10.87
N VAL A 44 -9.78 18.66 -9.54
CA VAL A 44 -8.64 18.04 -8.87
C VAL A 44 -8.41 16.62 -9.37
N LEU A 45 -9.49 15.83 -9.52
CA LEU A 45 -9.40 14.47 -10.04
C LEU A 45 -8.89 14.44 -11.49
N GLU A 46 -9.38 15.34 -12.35
CA GLU A 46 -8.92 15.45 -13.74
C GLU A 46 -7.42 15.75 -13.82
N GLU A 47 -6.93 16.70 -13.02
CA GLU A 47 -5.51 17.02 -12.95
C GLU A 47 -4.65 15.84 -12.47
N VAL A 48 -5.09 15.12 -11.44
CA VAL A 48 -4.36 13.95 -10.94
C VAL A 48 -4.35 12.85 -12.00
N ARG A 49 -5.48 12.59 -12.66
CA ARG A 49 -5.59 11.61 -13.74
C ARG A 49 -4.72 11.94 -14.93
N SER A 50 -4.58 13.21 -15.30
CA SER A 50 -3.69 13.63 -16.39
C SER A 50 -2.23 13.18 -16.20
N LYS A 51 -1.83 12.87 -14.96
CA LYS A 51 -0.48 12.43 -14.58
C LYS A 51 -0.37 10.94 -14.23
N THR A 52 -1.49 10.24 -14.04
CA THR A 52 -1.52 8.90 -13.42
C THR A 52 -2.37 7.90 -14.18
N ALA A 53 -3.39 8.33 -14.93
CA ALA A 53 -4.24 7.45 -15.71
C ALA A 53 -3.59 7.13 -17.05
N LEU A 54 -3.12 5.89 -17.21
CA LEU A 54 -2.54 5.39 -18.45
C LEU A 54 -3.59 4.91 -19.46
N ILE A 55 -4.85 4.76 -19.03
CA ILE A 55 -5.97 4.31 -19.85
C ILE A 55 -7.07 5.38 -19.78
N PRO A 56 -7.69 5.75 -20.92
CA PRO A 56 -8.79 6.72 -20.92
C PRO A 56 -9.95 6.29 -20.02
N ILE A 57 -10.52 7.26 -19.31
CA ILE A 57 -11.71 7.06 -18.49
C ILE A 57 -12.95 7.25 -19.38
N VAL A 58 -13.88 6.30 -19.31
CA VAL A 58 -15.17 6.40 -20.00
C VAL A 58 -16.07 7.47 -19.37
N GLY A 59 -16.88 8.16 -20.17
CA GLY A 59 -17.71 9.28 -19.70
C GLY A 59 -18.78 8.90 -18.67
N GLU A 60 -19.15 7.61 -18.63
CA GLU A 60 -20.08 7.01 -17.69
C GLU A 60 -19.45 6.74 -16.31
N ASN A 61 -18.12 6.94 -16.17
CA ASN A 61 -17.45 6.73 -14.89
C ASN A 61 -18.03 7.66 -13.82
N ARG A 62 -18.47 7.07 -12.70
CA ARG A 62 -18.99 7.78 -11.51
C ARG A 62 -18.13 7.50 -10.28
N PHE A 63 -16.82 7.41 -10.48
CA PHE A 63 -15.86 7.06 -9.43
C PHE A 63 -16.11 7.86 -8.13
N LEU A 64 -16.20 9.19 -8.24
CA LEU A 64 -16.40 10.09 -7.09
C LEU A 64 -17.67 9.76 -6.30
N ASN A 65 -18.77 9.42 -6.97
CA ASN A 65 -20.03 9.07 -6.32
C ASN A 65 -20.01 7.70 -5.64
N THR A 66 -19.02 6.87 -5.95
CA THR A 66 -18.91 5.49 -5.46
C THR A 66 -17.75 5.28 -4.49
N PHE A 67 -16.91 6.29 -4.27
CA PHE A 67 -15.69 6.14 -3.48
C PHE A 67 -15.95 6.30 -1.98
N GLY A 68 -16.57 5.28 -1.39
CA GLY A 68 -17.00 5.29 0.01
C GLY A 68 -15.88 5.49 1.04
N HIS A 69 -14.63 5.14 0.74
CA HIS A 69 -13.51 5.20 1.69
C HIS A 69 -13.40 6.57 2.39
N ILE A 70 -13.42 7.66 1.61
CA ILE A 70 -13.20 9.00 2.15
C ILE A 70 -14.51 9.74 2.45
N PHE A 71 -15.62 9.36 1.79
CA PHE A 71 -16.91 10.03 1.99
C PHE A 71 -17.75 9.43 3.13
N SER A 72 -17.69 8.11 3.33
CA SER A 72 -18.47 7.41 4.36
C SER A 72 -17.63 6.47 5.23
N GLY A 73 -16.38 6.20 4.86
CA GLY A 73 -15.54 5.16 5.46
C GLY A 73 -14.54 5.66 6.50
N GLY A 74 -14.42 6.97 6.72
CA GLY A 74 -13.51 7.55 7.73
C GLY A 74 -12.05 7.70 7.28
N TYR A 75 -11.75 7.47 6.00
CA TYR A 75 -10.39 7.61 5.45
C TYR A 75 -10.13 8.97 4.77
N ALA A 76 -10.95 9.98 5.06
CA ALA A 76 -10.77 11.34 4.53
C ALA A 76 -9.36 11.87 4.83
N ALA A 77 -8.65 12.34 3.80
CA ALA A 77 -7.23 12.75 3.87
C ALA A 77 -6.28 11.65 4.37
N GLY A 78 -6.70 10.38 4.25
CA GLY A 78 -6.03 9.22 4.83
C GLY A 78 -5.93 8.04 3.89
N TYR A 79 -6.39 8.13 2.63
CA TYR A 79 -6.34 7.00 1.70
C TYR A 79 -4.90 6.55 1.39
N PHE A 80 -3.93 7.46 1.47
CA PHE A 80 -2.50 7.13 1.33
C PHE A 80 -2.01 6.07 2.33
N SER A 81 -2.74 5.87 3.45
CA SER A 81 -2.40 4.90 4.48
C SER A 81 -2.29 3.47 3.96
N TYR A 82 -3.03 3.08 2.91
CA TYR A 82 -2.93 1.74 2.31
C TYR A 82 -1.52 1.48 1.76
N LYS A 83 -1.02 2.36 0.88
CA LYS A 83 0.33 2.21 0.31
C LYS A 83 1.42 2.49 1.32
N TRP A 84 1.17 3.41 2.25
CA TRP A 84 2.06 3.60 3.40
C TRP A 84 2.24 2.29 4.16
N ALA A 85 1.16 1.66 4.61
CA ALA A 85 1.16 0.40 5.36
C ALA A 85 1.80 -0.76 4.58
N GLU A 86 1.57 -0.86 3.27
CA GLU A 86 2.18 -1.88 2.42
C GLU A 86 3.72 -1.79 2.39
N VAL A 87 4.31 -0.58 2.48
CA VAL A 87 5.77 -0.43 2.60
C VAL A 87 6.29 -1.10 3.87
N LEU A 88 5.63 -0.88 5.01
CA LEU A 88 6.01 -1.54 6.27
C LEU A 88 5.80 -3.04 6.19
N ALA A 89 4.66 -3.49 5.65
CA ALA A 89 4.32 -4.90 5.57
C ALA A 89 5.32 -5.68 4.71
N ALA A 90 5.71 -5.13 3.56
CA ALA A 90 6.69 -5.76 2.68
C ALA A 90 8.06 -5.86 3.35
N ASP A 91 8.56 -4.77 3.96
CA ASP A 91 9.87 -4.79 4.62
C ASP A 91 9.87 -5.74 5.84
N ALA A 92 8.83 -5.71 6.66
CA ALA A 92 8.66 -6.66 7.78
C ALA A 92 8.65 -8.11 7.30
N TYR A 93 7.92 -8.40 6.21
CA TYR A 93 7.87 -9.74 5.62
C TYR A 93 9.26 -10.22 5.20
N TYR A 94 9.97 -9.46 4.37
CA TYR A 94 11.30 -9.88 3.90
C TYR A 94 12.32 -9.98 5.03
N TYR A 95 12.23 -9.11 6.03
CA TYR A 95 13.06 -9.23 7.23
C TYR A 95 12.80 -10.53 7.98
N VAL A 96 11.54 -10.85 8.30
CA VAL A 96 11.19 -12.08 9.02
C VAL A 96 11.58 -13.31 8.20
N GLN A 97 11.33 -13.32 6.88
CA GLN A 97 11.74 -14.42 6.00
C GLN A 97 13.25 -14.64 6.03
N ALA A 98 14.05 -13.56 5.94
CA ALA A 98 15.51 -13.65 5.99
C ALA A 98 16.05 -14.15 7.34
N GLN A 99 15.27 -14.04 8.41
CA GLN A 99 15.61 -14.50 9.77
C GLN A 99 15.07 -15.90 10.09
N GLY A 100 14.57 -16.64 9.10
CA GLY A 100 14.08 -18.02 9.27
C GLY A 100 12.56 -18.15 9.32
N GLY A 101 11.82 -17.07 9.03
CA GLY A 101 10.37 -17.12 8.83
C GLY A 101 9.56 -17.34 10.10
N ILE A 102 8.43 -18.03 9.98
CA ILE A 102 7.53 -18.34 11.10
C ILE A 102 8.27 -19.20 12.13
N GLY A 103 8.24 -18.78 13.39
CA GLY A 103 8.93 -19.48 14.49
C GLY A 103 10.35 -18.96 14.77
N SER A 104 10.88 -18.07 13.94
CA SER A 104 12.14 -17.35 14.22
C SER A 104 12.00 -16.36 15.38
N ASP A 105 13.15 -15.93 15.93
CA ASP A 105 13.19 -14.81 16.88
C ASP A 105 12.61 -13.52 16.27
N ALA A 106 12.80 -13.28 14.97
CA ALA A 106 12.22 -12.12 14.30
C ALA A 106 10.68 -12.18 14.28
N SER A 107 10.08 -13.37 14.10
CA SER A 107 8.62 -13.51 14.16
C SER A 107 8.07 -13.28 15.57
N ARG A 108 8.78 -13.71 16.62
CA ARG A 108 8.44 -13.39 18.02
C ARG A 108 8.61 -11.90 18.30
N SER A 109 9.69 -11.30 17.82
CA SER A 109 9.92 -9.85 17.92
C SER A 109 8.81 -9.04 17.25
N PHE A 110 8.30 -9.47 16.09
CA PHE A 110 7.14 -8.83 15.45
C PHE A 110 5.90 -8.87 16.35
N MET A 111 5.60 -10.02 16.96
CA MET A 111 4.49 -10.15 17.90
C MET A 111 4.64 -9.18 19.08
N HIS A 112 5.80 -9.19 19.74
CA HIS A 112 6.04 -8.39 20.94
C HIS A 112 6.11 -6.89 20.68
N ASN A 113 6.76 -6.46 19.60
CA ASN A 113 7.01 -5.04 19.36
C ASN A 113 5.91 -4.36 18.53
N ILE A 114 5.15 -5.11 17.72
CA ILE A 114 4.12 -4.54 16.83
C ILE A 114 2.70 -4.91 17.30
N LEU A 115 2.43 -6.21 17.49
CA LEU A 115 1.06 -6.67 17.71
C LEU A 115 0.58 -6.48 19.16
N GLU A 116 1.45 -6.72 20.14
CA GLU A 116 1.11 -6.61 21.57
C GLU A 116 1.05 -5.15 22.06
N ILE A 117 1.85 -4.25 21.49
CA ILE A 117 1.94 -2.85 21.91
C ILE A 117 0.70 -2.04 21.46
N GLY A 118 0.17 -2.32 20.27
CA GLY A 118 -0.95 -1.58 19.70
C GLY A 118 -0.66 -0.07 19.59
N GLY A 119 -1.64 0.76 19.96
CA GLY A 119 -1.52 2.23 19.90
C GLY A 119 -0.83 2.90 21.09
N SER A 120 -0.18 2.13 21.99
CA SER A 120 0.38 2.67 23.24
C SER A 120 1.76 3.33 23.11
N LEU A 121 2.45 3.10 21.99
CA LEU A 121 3.75 3.69 21.65
C LEU A 121 3.71 4.27 20.22
N ASP A 122 4.60 5.21 19.89
CA ASP A 122 4.73 5.69 18.50
C ASP A 122 5.04 4.52 17.54
N TYR A 123 4.29 4.42 16.44
CA TYR A 123 4.40 3.31 15.49
C TYR A 123 5.77 3.23 14.82
N MET A 124 6.42 4.37 14.54
CA MET A 124 7.77 4.33 13.94
C MET A 124 8.82 3.92 14.94
N GLN A 125 8.67 4.30 16.21
CA GLN A 125 9.50 3.78 17.28
C GLN A 125 9.36 2.26 17.40
N GLN A 126 8.13 1.75 17.52
CA GLN A 126 7.84 0.31 17.56
C GLN A 126 8.48 -0.44 16.38
N TYR A 127 8.32 0.12 15.18
CA TYR A 127 8.87 -0.49 13.97
C TYR A 127 10.40 -0.52 13.98
N VAL A 128 11.06 0.54 14.47
CA VAL A 128 12.53 0.56 14.60
C VAL A 128 13.00 -0.42 15.67
N GLU A 129 12.28 -0.58 16.78
CA GLU A 129 12.59 -1.58 17.81
C GLU A 129 12.50 -3.01 17.26
N PHE A 130 11.47 -3.30 16.48
CA PHE A 130 11.33 -4.58 15.76
C PHE A 130 12.41 -4.80 14.69
N ARG A 131 12.59 -3.81 13.80
CA ARG A 131 13.31 -3.98 12.53
C ARG A 131 14.79 -3.61 12.60
N GLY A 132 15.17 -2.81 13.60
CA GLY A 132 16.47 -2.16 13.75
C GLY A 132 16.69 -0.93 12.86
N LYS A 133 15.74 -0.60 11.98
CA LYS A 133 15.82 0.55 11.06
C LYS A 133 14.42 0.96 10.57
N LYS A 134 14.33 2.15 9.98
CA LYS A 134 13.13 2.63 9.27
C LYS A 134 12.84 1.75 8.03
N PRO A 135 11.56 1.62 7.63
CA PRO A 135 11.21 0.81 6.48
C PRO A 135 11.73 1.42 5.17
N SER A 136 11.95 0.58 4.17
CA SER A 136 12.33 1.00 2.81
C SER A 136 11.31 0.58 1.76
N ILE A 137 11.11 1.43 0.75
CA ILE A 137 10.24 1.14 -0.40
C ILE A 137 10.75 -0.02 -1.26
N SER A 138 12.04 -0.38 -1.16
CA SER A 138 12.64 -1.41 -2.02
C SER A 138 11.95 -2.77 -1.86
N ALA A 139 11.56 -3.12 -0.64
CA ALA A 139 10.81 -4.33 -0.35
C ALA A 139 9.45 -4.36 -1.05
N LEU A 140 8.75 -3.21 -1.09
CA LEU A 140 7.46 -3.10 -1.78
C LEU A 140 7.63 -3.21 -3.30
N LEU A 141 8.65 -2.59 -3.87
CA LEU A 141 8.92 -2.68 -5.31
C LEU A 141 9.28 -4.12 -5.70
N GLN A 142 10.17 -4.76 -4.93
CA GLN A 142 10.55 -6.16 -5.12
C GLN A 142 9.33 -7.10 -5.01
N SER A 143 8.44 -6.91 -4.02
CA SER A 143 7.25 -7.76 -3.88
C SER A 143 6.29 -7.65 -5.05
N ASN A 144 6.27 -6.49 -5.72
CA ASN A 144 5.46 -6.22 -6.91
C ASN A 144 6.19 -6.53 -8.23
N GLY A 145 7.43 -7.03 -8.20
CA GLY A 145 8.21 -7.34 -9.40
C GLY A 145 8.64 -6.10 -10.19
N ILE A 146 8.87 -4.98 -9.49
CA ILE A 146 9.35 -3.73 -10.06
C ILE A 146 10.82 -3.59 -9.69
N ASP A 147 11.70 -3.73 -10.69
CA ASP A 147 13.14 -3.51 -10.54
C ASP A 147 13.52 -2.11 -11.05
N ASN A 148 14.50 -1.47 -10.40
CA ASN A 148 15.07 -0.18 -10.80
C ASN A 148 16.17 -0.34 -11.85
#